data_AF-A0A914KRM3-F1
#
_entry.id   AF-A0A914KRM3-F1
#
_cell.length_a   1.000
_cell.length_b   1.000
_cell.length_c   1.000
_cell.angle_alpha   90.00
_cell.angle_beta   90.00
_cell.angle_gamma   90.00
#
_symmetry.space_group_name_H-M   'P 1'
#
loop_
_entity.id
_entity.type
_entity.pdbx_description
1 polymer ?
#
loop_
_entity_poly.entity_id
_entity_poly.type
_entity_poly.pdbx_seq_one_letter_code
_entity_poly.pdbx_strand_id
1 'polypeptide(L)'
;MNLLHFYKVLCWERIFVFFLFLIIYVQHSSEDVIDQWTRQGTALIEEAKIVGGQIRQCTCAEQRACIVEMQEQAMGCIDTCWNMFSKITVHPDKLRVCFGRADAIIENFIKCFEDNVDSCLPNFEDKKIPKVNITELFRLGVEKIEKTRKQLTKSLTDGPIRKHFR
;
A
#
# COMPACT_ATOMS: atom_id res chain seq x y z
N MET A 1 -13.40 -40.44 -47.31
CA MET A 1 -12.82 -39.09 -47.24
C MET A 1 -13.56 -38.35 -46.13
N ASN A 2 -12.95 -38.26 -44.94
CA ASN A 2 -13.67 -38.10 -43.67
C ASN A 2 -13.92 -36.63 -43.30
N LEU A 3 -15.15 -36.16 -43.48
CA LEU A 3 -15.69 -34.87 -43.03
C LEU A 3 -15.49 -34.59 -41.52
N LEU A 4 -15.33 -35.64 -40.71
CA LEU A 4 -15.09 -35.53 -39.26
C LEU A 4 -13.70 -34.93 -38.91
N HIS A 5 -12.71 -35.11 -39.77
CA HIS A 5 -11.35 -34.58 -39.51
C HIS A 5 -11.28 -33.07 -39.75
N PHE A 6 -12.13 -32.56 -40.65
CA PHE A 6 -12.21 -31.14 -40.99
C PHE A 6 -12.85 -30.31 -39.86
N TYR A 7 -13.85 -30.87 -39.18
CA TYR A 7 -14.57 -30.19 -38.10
C TYR A 7 -13.70 -29.99 -36.83
N LYS A 8 -12.78 -30.91 -36.53
CA LYS A 8 -11.88 -30.81 -35.37
C LYS A 8 -10.84 -29.70 -35.52
N VAL A 9 -10.31 -29.49 -36.73
CA VAL A 9 -9.30 -28.46 -37.02
C VAL A 9 -9.91 -27.05 -36.96
N LEU A 10 -11.11 -26.87 -37.53
CA LEU A 10 -11.84 -25.60 -37.50
C LEU A 10 -12.31 -25.18 -36.09
N CYS A 11 -12.58 -26.13 -35.21
CA CYS A 11 -12.99 -25.84 -33.83
C CYS A 11 -11.79 -25.42 -32.96
N TRP A 12 -10.62 -26.04 -33.18
CA TRP A 12 -9.38 -25.74 -32.44
C TRP A 12 -8.88 -24.32 -32.72
N GLU A 13 -8.88 -23.87 -33.97
CA GLU A 13 -8.49 -22.52 -34.38
C GLU A 13 -9.34 -21.43 -33.69
N ARG A 14 -10.66 -21.62 -33.63
CA ARG A 14 -11.57 -20.64 -33.02
C ARG A 14 -11.49 -20.63 -31.50
N ILE A 15 -11.24 -21.78 -30.88
CA ILE A 15 -10.99 -21.89 -29.43
C ILE A 15 -9.65 -21.22 -29.07
N PHE A 16 -8.60 -21.41 -29.87
CA PHE A 16 -7.29 -20.79 -29.64
C PHE A 16 -7.35 -19.27 -29.73
N VAL A 17 -8.09 -18.72 -30.70
CA VAL A 17 -8.34 -17.27 -30.80
C VAL A 17 -9.14 -16.75 -29.60
N PHE A 18 -10.13 -17.51 -29.11
CA PHE A 18 -10.90 -17.13 -27.92
C PHE A 18 -10.05 -17.14 -26.64
N PHE A 19 -9.14 -18.12 -26.50
CA PHE A 19 -8.18 -18.17 -25.40
C PHE A 19 -7.13 -17.06 -25.49
N LEU A 20 -6.64 -16.72 -26.68
CA LEU A 20 -5.75 -15.56 -26.88
C LEU A 20 -6.45 -14.25 -26.53
N PHE A 21 -7.73 -14.08 -26.92
CA PHE A 21 -8.52 -12.92 -26.54
C PHE A 21 -8.74 -12.85 -25.02
N LEU A 22 -9.02 -13.98 -24.35
CA LEU A 22 -9.15 -14.03 -22.90
C LEU A 22 -7.85 -13.66 -22.16
N ILE A 23 -6.68 -14.07 -22.68
CA ILE A 23 -5.37 -13.69 -22.10
C ILE A 23 -5.14 -12.18 -22.23
N ILE A 24 -5.52 -11.56 -23.35
CA ILE A 24 -5.38 -10.11 -23.56
C ILE A 24 -6.32 -9.32 -22.62
N TYR A 25 -7.53 -9.80 -22.37
CA TYR A 25 -8.50 -9.13 -21.49
C TYR A 25 -8.09 -9.13 -20.00
N VAL A 26 -7.28 -10.09 -19.54
CA VAL A 26 -6.91 -10.23 -18.12
C VAL A 26 -5.79 -9.25 -17.71
N GLN A 27 -5.06 -8.65 -18.64
CA GLN A 27 -3.92 -7.76 -18.32
C GLN A 27 -4.30 -6.31 -17.93
N HIS A 28 -5.58 -5.94 -17.89
CA HIS A 28 -6.00 -4.58 -17.50
C HIS A 28 -6.16 -4.45 -15.98
N SER A 29 -5.09 -4.69 -15.21
CA SER A 29 -5.05 -4.46 -13.76
C SER A 29 -4.51 -3.06 -13.44
N SER A 30 -5.15 -2.38 -12.48
CA SER A 30 -4.90 -1.02 -11.99
C SER A 30 -3.43 -0.75 -11.55
N GLU A 31 -2.54 -0.41 -12.48
CA GLU A 31 -1.09 -0.27 -12.21
C GLU A 31 -0.61 1.15 -11.85
N ASP A 32 -1.39 2.22 -12.05
CA ASP A 32 -0.75 3.56 -12.11
C ASP A 32 -0.57 4.30 -10.76
N VAL A 33 -1.54 4.21 -9.84
CA VAL A 33 -1.55 5.08 -8.64
C VAL A 33 -0.64 4.54 -7.53
N ILE A 34 -0.70 3.23 -7.28
CA ILE A 34 0.11 2.59 -6.22
C ILE A 34 1.60 2.65 -6.59
N ASP A 35 1.95 2.43 -7.85
CA ASP A 35 3.32 2.56 -8.34
C ASP A 35 3.86 3.98 -8.21
N GLN A 36 3.04 4.98 -8.54
CA GLN A 36 3.43 6.38 -8.39
C GLN A 36 3.77 6.71 -6.93
N TRP A 37 2.96 6.21 -5.99
CA TRP A 37 3.17 6.44 -4.56
C TRP A 37 4.38 5.69 -4.03
N THR A 38 4.57 4.45 -4.46
CA THR A 38 5.77 3.65 -4.14
C THR A 38 7.04 4.36 -4.60
N ARG A 39 7.08 4.86 -5.85
CA ARG A 39 8.22 5.62 -6.37
C ARG A 39 8.50 6.90 -5.58
N GLN A 40 7.44 7.62 -5.20
CA GLN A 40 7.58 8.81 -4.37
C GLN A 40 8.12 8.48 -2.98
N GLY A 41 7.66 7.39 -2.38
CA GLY A 41 8.16 6.89 -1.09
C GLY A 41 9.64 6.53 -1.15
N THR A 42 10.05 5.76 -2.15
CA THR A 42 11.46 5.37 -2.33
C THR A 42 12.37 6.58 -2.50
N ALA A 43 11.94 7.59 -3.26
CA ALA A 43 12.73 8.80 -3.45
C ALA A 43 13.01 9.55 -2.12
N LEU A 44 12.05 9.58 -1.20
CA LEU A 44 12.24 10.21 0.12
C LEU A 44 13.25 9.43 0.98
N ILE A 45 13.21 8.09 0.90
CA ILE A 45 14.17 7.24 1.61
C ILE A 45 15.58 7.51 1.08
N GLU A 46 15.76 7.59 -0.24
CA GLU A 46 17.04 7.92 -0.87
C GLU A 46 17.56 9.29 -0.46
N GLU A 47 16.70 10.31 -0.45
CA GLU A 47 17.04 11.69 -0.08
C GLU A 47 17.43 11.82 1.40
N ALA A 48 16.83 11.02 2.28
CA ALA A 48 17.12 11.02 3.70
C ALA A 48 18.32 10.14 4.12
N LYS A 49 19.05 9.52 3.17
CA LYS A 49 20.23 8.70 3.48
C LYS A 49 21.37 9.54 4.07
N ILE A 50 22.02 9.00 5.10
CA ILE A 50 23.24 9.56 5.66
C ILE A 50 24.42 9.07 4.83
N VAL A 51 25.14 9.99 4.19
CA VAL A 51 26.30 9.67 3.34
C VAL A 51 27.37 8.93 4.17
N GLY A 52 27.76 7.74 3.72
CA GLY A 52 28.72 6.88 4.42
C GLY A 52 28.19 6.20 5.68
N GLY A 53 26.95 6.49 6.09
CA GLY A 53 26.29 5.84 7.23
C GLY A 53 25.84 4.43 6.87
N GLN A 54 26.28 3.46 7.66
CA GLN A 54 25.83 2.06 7.58
C GLN A 54 25.21 1.67 8.92
N ILE A 55 24.16 0.86 8.88
CA ILE A 55 23.53 0.28 10.07
C ILE A 55 23.24 -1.20 9.82
N ARG A 56 23.26 -2.02 10.86
CA ARG A 56 22.89 -3.44 10.74
C ARG A 56 21.42 -3.55 10.36
N GLN A 57 21.11 -4.44 9.42
CA GLN A 57 19.74 -4.81 9.11
C GLN A 57 19.11 -5.56 10.29
N CYS A 58 17.90 -5.15 10.67
CA CYS A 58 17.15 -5.79 11.76
C CYS A 58 16.75 -7.22 11.40
N THR A 59 16.59 -8.05 12.43
CA THR A 59 15.91 -9.34 12.31
C THR A 59 14.41 -9.15 12.23
N CYS A 60 13.68 -10.15 11.72
CA CYS A 60 12.23 -10.07 11.63
C CYS A 60 11.56 -9.99 13.02
N ALA A 61 12.19 -10.57 14.04
CA ALA A 61 11.73 -10.43 15.43
C ALA A 61 11.86 -8.98 15.93
N GLU A 62 13.00 -8.34 15.67
CA GLU A 62 13.24 -6.93 16.03
C GLU A 62 12.30 -5.98 15.24
N GLN A 63 12.10 -6.26 13.95
CA GLN A 63 11.21 -5.47 13.11
C GLN A 63 9.76 -5.56 13.58
N ARG A 64 9.28 -6.75 13.94
CA ARG A 64 7.91 -6.94 14.42
C ARG A 64 7.63 -6.19 15.71
N ALA A 65 8.58 -6.18 16.65
CA ALA A 65 8.44 -5.39 17.88
C ALA A 65 8.26 -3.89 17.57
N CYS A 66 9.07 -3.36 16.65
CA CYS A 66 8.96 -1.98 16.18
C CYS A 66 7.59 -1.69 15.52
N ILE A 67 7.10 -2.62 14.70
CA ILE A 67 5.79 -2.47 14.03
C ILE A 67 4.64 -2.37 15.05
N VAL A 68 4.65 -3.23 16.07
CA VAL A 68 3.61 -3.20 17.13
C VAL A 68 3.62 -1.85 17.86
N GLU A 69 4.81 -1.38 18.27
CA GLU A 69 4.93 -0.06 18.92
C GLU A 69 4.45 1.09 18.01
N MET A 70 4.79 1.04 16.72
CA MET A 70 4.35 2.03 15.73
C MET A 70 2.83 2.01 15.54
N GLN A 71 2.21 0.83 15.51
CA GLN A 71 0.75 0.69 15.43
C GLN A 71 0.07 1.30 16.65
N GLU A 72 0.54 0.99 17.86
CA GLU A 72 -0.01 1.56 19.10
C GLU A 72 0.07 3.10 19.10
N GLN A 73 1.21 3.65 18.69
CA GLN A 73 1.39 5.10 18.57
C GLN A 73 0.46 5.71 17.51
N ALA A 74 0.32 5.06 16.36
CA ALA A 74 -0.59 5.51 15.30
C ALA A 74 -2.04 5.52 15.77
N MET A 75 -2.49 4.48 16.47
CA MET A 75 -3.84 4.40 17.02
C MET A 75 -4.08 5.48 18.07
N GLY A 76 -3.11 5.77 18.94
CA GLY A 76 -3.22 6.89 19.89
C GLY A 76 -3.37 8.25 19.19
N CYS A 77 -2.69 8.46 18.06
CA CYS A 77 -2.84 9.66 17.24
C CYS A 77 -4.24 9.74 16.58
N ILE A 78 -4.72 8.62 16.02
CA ILE A 78 -6.03 8.52 15.40
C ILE A 78 -7.14 8.77 16.42
N ASP A 79 -7.05 8.22 17.62
CA ASP A 79 -8.03 8.44 18.69
C ASP A 79 -8.15 9.90 19.08
N THR A 80 -7.02 10.60 19.17
CA THR A 80 -6.99 12.05 19.41
C THR A 80 -7.65 12.81 18.26
N CYS A 81 -7.42 12.39 17.02
CA CYS A 81 -8.07 12.96 15.83
C CYS A 81 -9.58 12.68 15.82
N TRP A 82 -10.02 11.49 16.28
CA TRP A 82 -11.43 11.11 16.31
C TRP A 82 -12.28 12.00 17.22
N ASN A 83 -11.70 12.46 18.34
CA ASN A 83 -12.36 13.44 19.21
C ASN A 83 -12.75 14.72 18.46
N MET A 84 -12.03 15.09 17.40
CA MET A 84 -12.35 16.26 16.58
C MET A 84 -13.57 16.05 15.67
N PHE A 85 -13.75 14.84 15.13
CA PHE A 85 -14.88 14.54 14.25
C PHE A 85 -16.22 14.43 14.96
N SER A 86 -16.24 14.25 16.28
CA SER A 86 -17.45 14.40 17.09
C SER A 86 -18.14 15.77 16.89
N LYS A 87 -17.38 16.77 16.42
CA LYS A 87 -17.87 18.11 16.07
C LYS A 87 -18.38 18.24 14.64
N ILE A 88 -18.12 17.27 13.77
CA ILE A 88 -18.36 17.34 12.31
C ILE A 88 -19.51 16.40 11.90
N THR A 89 -19.71 15.29 12.60
CA THR A 89 -20.74 14.29 12.29
C THR A 89 -21.55 13.95 13.53
N VAL A 90 -22.83 13.63 13.32
CA VAL A 90 -23.77 13.20 14.37
C VAL A 90 -23.55 11.72 14.74
N HIS A 91 -22.78 10.98 13.93
CA HIS A 91 -22.50 9.56 14.14
C HIS A 91 -21.00 9.25 14.07
N PRO A 92 -20.16 9.87 14.92
CA PRO A 92 -18.71 9.65 14.92
C PRO A 92 -18.38 8.19 15.23
N ASP A 93 -19.16 7.52 16.08
CA ASP A 93 -18.91 6.12 16.47
C ASP A 93 -19.13 5.14 15.32
N LYS A 94 -20.13 5.39 14.45
CA LYS A 94 -20.35 4.54 13.26
C LYS A 94 -19.22 4.69 12.25
N LEU A 95 -18.69 5.91 12.09
CA LEU A 95 -17.51 6.16 11.27
C LEU A 95 -16.27 5.50 11.87
N ARG A 96 -16.07 5.63 13.19
CA ARG A 96 -14.98 4.98 13.90
C ARG A 96 -15.00 3.46 13.74
N VAL A 97 -16.17 2.81 13.82
CA VAL A 97 -16.30 1.37 13.55
C VAL A 97 -15.96 1.03 12.10
N CYS A 98 -16.32 1.89 11.14
CA CYS A 98 -15.99 1.68 9.72
C CYS A 98 -14.47 1.77 9.48
N PHE A 99 -13.80 2.73 10.12
CA PHE A 99 -12.34 2.89 10.05
C PHE A 99 -11.58 1.88 10.91
N GLY A 100 -12.11 1.43 12.06
CA GLY A 100 -11.48 0.39 12.87
C GLY A 100 -11.47 -0.98 12.18
N ARG A 101 -12.35 -1.21 11.20
CA ARG A 101 -12.22 -2.38 10.31
C ARG A 101 -11.00 -2.30 9.38
N ALA A 102 -10.44 -1.10 9.17
CA ALA A 102 -9.20 -0.94 8.42
C ALA A 102 -7.99 -1.45 9.21
N ASP A 103 -8.07 -1.61 10.53
CA ASP A 103 -6.98 -2.19 11.33
C ASP A 103 -6.67 -3.61 10.85
N ALA A 104 -7.69 -4.44 10.62
CA ALA A 104 -7.52 -5.77 10.03
C ALA A 104 -6.95 -5.72 8.60
N ILE A 105 -7.23 -4.67 7.84
CA ILE A 105 -6.65 -4.48 6.50
C ILE A 105 -5.16 -4.10 6.62
N ILE A 106 -4.82 -3.23 7.58
CA ILE A 106 -3.45 -2.79 7.85
C ILE A 106 -2.62 -3.97 8.39
N GLU A 107 -3.16 -4.77 9.30
CA GLU A 107 -2.50 -5.98 9.81
C GLU A 107 -2.24 -6.98 8.67
N ASN A 108 -3.23 -7.23 7.81
CA ASN A 108 -3.05 -8.10 6.66
C ASN A 108 -2.04 -7.53 5.66
N PHE A 109 -2.01 -6.21 5.46
CA PHE A 109 -1.02 -5.55 4.61
C PHE A 109 0.39 -5.67 5.19
N ILE A 110 0.57 -5.43 6.49
CA ILE A 110 1.85 -5.59 7.18
C ILE A 110 2.32 -7.03 7.09
N LYS A 111 1.44 -8.00 7.35
CA LYS A 111 1.78 -9.41 7.24
C LYS A 111 2.16 -9.78 5.81
N CYS A 112 1.40 -9.32 4.82
CA CYS A 112 1.75 -9.49 3.41
C CYS A 112 3.12 -8.90 3.09
N PHE A 113 3.44 -7.72 3.63
CA PHE A 113 4.73 -7.09 3.45
C PHE A 113 5.86 -7.87 4.13
N GLU A 114 5.68 -8.32 5.37
CA GLU A 114 6.65 -9.18 6.08
C GLU A 114 6.89 -10.51 5.35
N ASP A 115 5.84 -11.11 4.78
CA ASP A 115 5.92 -12.41 4.12
C ASP A 115 6.49 -12.32 2.69
N ASN A 116 6.40 -11.16 2.03
CA ASN A 116 6.76 -11.02 0.59
C ASN A 116 7.90 -10.04 0.32
N VAL A 117 8.37 -9.27 1.31
CA VAL A 117 9.45 -8.30 1.15
C VAL A 117 10.60 -8.67 2.09
N ASP A 118 11.80 -8.82 1.51
CA ASP A 118 13.07 -9.05 2.22
C ASP A 118 13.54 -7.81 3.01
N SER A 119 12.69 -7.31 3.89
CA SER A 119 12.90 -6.14 4.74
C SER A 119 13.72 -6.45 6.00
N CYS A 120 13.71 -7.72 6.43
CA CYS A 120 14.40 -8.20 7.63
C CYS A 120 15.20 -9.47 7.38
N LEU A 121 16.08 -9.80 8.31
CA LEU A 121 16.78 -11.07 8.34
C LEU A 121 16.07 -12.08 9.25
N PRO A 122 16.04 -13.38 8.90
CA PRO A 122 15.43 -14.40 9.76
C PRO A 122 16.22 -14.58 11.06
N ASN A 123 17.55 -14.43 10.99
CA ASN A 123 18.46 -14.59 12.12
C ASN A 123 19.38 -13.37 12.24
N PHE A 124 20.08 -13.28 13.38
CA PHE A 124 21.06 -12.23 13.60
C PHE A 124 22.27 -12.41 12.66
N GLU A 125 22.49 -11.45 11.77
CA GLU A 125 23.66 -11.40 10.88
C GLU A 125 24.21 -9.96 10.83
N ASP A 126 25.50 -9.80 10.53
CA ASP A 126 26.15 -8.48 10.38
C ASP A 126 25.95 -7.88 8.97
N LYS A 127 24.78 -8.12 8.36
CA LYS A 127 24.45 -7.48 7.08
C LYS A 127 24.18 -6.00 7.32
N LYS A 128 24.90 -5.15 6.58
CA LYS A 128 24.79 -3.69 6.70
C LYS A 128 23.96 -3.11 5.56
N ILE A 129 23.15 -2.12 5.90
CA ILE A 129 22.32 -1.34 4.98
C ILE A 129 22.62 0.16 5.16
N PRO A 130 22.39 0.99 4.14
CA PRO A 130 22.53 2.43 4.26
C PRO A 130 21.66 2.98 5.39
N LYS A 131 22.25 3.79 6.27
CA LYS A 131 21.52 4.42 7.37
C LYS A 131 20.71 5.60 6.85
N VAL A 132 19.46 5.69 7.29
CA VAL A 132 18.54 6.78 6.95
C VAL A 132 18.37 7.68 8.17
N ASN A 133 18.31 9.00 7.96
CA ASN A 133 17.94 9.96 8.98
C ASN A 133 16.41 9.99 9.12
N ILE A 134 15.87 9.35 10.15
CA ILE A 134 14.43 9.21 10.37
C ILE A 134 13.75 10.58 10.53
N THR A 135 14.39 11.52 11.23
CA THR A 135 13.85 12.88 11.40
C THR A 135 13.72 13.60 10.06
N GLU A 136 14.75 13.47 9.22
CA GLU A 136 14.73 14.08 7.88
C GLU A 136 13.73 13.39 6.96
N LEU A 137 13.60 12.07 7.04
CA LEU A 137 12.60 11.30 6.31
C LEU A 137 11.17 11.78 6.65
N PHE A 138 10.86 11.95 7.94
CA PHE A 138 9.56 12.49 8.36
C PHE A 138 9.37 13.93 7.90
N ARG A 139 10.40 14.78 7.99
CA ARG A 139 10.34 16.17 7.52
C ARG A 139 10.00 16.24 6.03
N LEU A 140 10.73 15.49 5.20
CA LEU A 140 10.52 15.41 3.75
C LEU A 140 9.15 14.82 3.41
N GLY A 141 8.72 13.79 4.14
CA GLY A 141 7.40 13.18 3.99
C GLY A 141 6.25 14.16 4.27
N VAL A 142 6.30 14.89 5.39
CA VAL A 142 5.31 15.92 5.73
C VAL A 142 5.29 17.01 4.67
N GLU A 143 6.45 17.50 4.25
CA GLU A 143 6.56 18.53 3.21
C GLU A 143 5.92 18.07 1.88
N LYS A 144 6.12 16.79 1.50
CA LYS A 144 5.51 16.19 0.30
C LYS A 144 3.99 16.13 0.42
N ILE A 145 3.46 15.70 1.57
CA ILE A 145 2.03 15.64 1.84
C ILE A 145 1.41 17.04 1.76
N GLU A 146 2.05 18.05 2.35
CA GLU A 146 1.58 19.42 2.32
C GLU A 146 1.53 19.99 0.90
N LYS A 147 2.56 19.74 0.08
CA LYS A 147 2.58 20.12 -1.34
C LYS A 147 1.46 19.46 -2.14
N THR A 148 1.09 18.23 -1.76
CA THR A 148 0.07 17.43 -2.45
C THR A 148 -1.33 17.64 -1.86
N ARG A 149 -1.46 18.39 -0.76
CA ARG A 149 -2.72 18.66 -0.03
C ARG A 149 -3.85 19.09 -0.97
N LYS A 150 -3.58 20.03 -1.89
CA LYS A 150 -4.59 20.54 -2.83
C LYS A 150 -5.15 19.44 -3.76
N GLN A 151 -4.33 18.48 -4.16
CA GLN A 151 -4.75 17.35 -5.00
C GLN A 151 -5.56 16.34 -4.19
N LEU A 152 -5.12 16.04 -2.96
CA LEU A 152 -5.84 15.18 -2.01
C LEU A 152 -7.22 15.73 -1.67
N THR A 153 -7.32 17.03 -1.35
CA THR A 153 -8.61 17.65 -1.03
C THR A 153 -9.58 17.57 -2.21
N LYS A 154 -9.09 17.80 -3.44
CA LYS A 154 -9.91 17.70 -4.65
C LYS A 154 -10.43 16.28 -4.88
N SER A 155 -9.58 15.27 -4.69
CA SER A 155 -9.95 13.85 -4.85
C SER A 155 -10.98 13.38 -3.80
N LEU A 156 -10.90 13.90 -2.57
CA LEU A 156 -11.86 13.61 -1.50
C LEU A 156 -13.22 14.30 -1.74
N THR A 157 -13.25 15.50 -2.31
CA THR A 157 -14.50 16.22 -2.63
C THR A 157 -15.22 15.72 -3.88
N ASP A 158 -14.48 15.20 -4.88
CA ASP A 158 -15.01 14.72 -6.15
C ASP A 158 -15.21 13.18 -6.19
N GLY A 159 -14.77 12.48 -5.15
CA GLY A 159 -14.88 11.02 -5.02
C GLY A 159 -16.29 10.50 -4.69
N PRO A 160 -16.54 9.19 -4.86
CA PRO A 160 -17.86 8.56 -4.69
C PRO A 160 -18.45 8.70 -3.27
N ILE A 161 -17.65 9.09 -2.27
CA ILE A 161 -18.04 9.25 -0.86
C ILE A 161 -19.12 10.34 -0.71
N ARG A 162 -19.12 11.38 -1.56
CA ARG A 162 -20.13 12.46 -1.50
C ARG A 162 -21.55 11.99 -1.82
N LYS A 163 -21.72 10.89 -2.57
CA LYS A 163 -23.06 10.39 -2.95
C LYS A 163 -23.80 9.66 -1.83
N HIS A 164 -23.13 9.30 -0.73
CA HIS A 164 -23.75 8.57 0.39
C HIS A 164 -24.05 9.43 1.63
N PHE A 165 -23.59 10.69 1.67
CA PHE A 165 -23.78 11.60 2.81
C PHE A 165 -24.72 12.78 2.51
N ARG A 166 -25.61 12.64 1.53
CA ARG A 166 -26.74 13.56 1.32
C ARG A 166 -28.05 12.84 1.62
#